data_AF-A0A2V2EDP1-F1
#
_entry.id   AF-A0A2V2EDP1-F1
#
_cell.length_a   1.000
_cell.length_b   1.000
_cell.length_c   1.000
_cell.angle_alpha   90.00
_cell.angle_beta   90.00
_cell.angle_gamma   90.00
#
_symmetry.space_group_name_H-M   'P 1'
#
loop_
_entity.id
_entity.type
_entity.pdbx_description
1 polymer ?
#
loop_
_entity_poly.entity_id
_entity_poly.type
_entity_poly.pdbx_seq_one_letter_code
_entity_poly.pdbx_strand_id
1 'polypeptide(L)'
;LSVPDIDSYLGLMHTLFTLEDCYGLTVDTGENGVSLRVDPRKGRDAAELSKMLTAWAEQAEKYRNGEINRENYDKWRYNYPKYDETSSYVKVPSQALSDMLVKAFKTDTEE
;
A
#
# COMPACT_ATOMS: atom_id res chain seq x y z
N LEU A 1 23.11 -1.79 -2.52
CA LEU A 1 22.02 -0.94 -2.02
C LEU A 1 21.51 -1.64 -0.77
N SER A 2 21.73 -1.02 0.39
CA SER A 2 21.31 -1.54 1.70
C SER A 2 19.79 -1.56 1.79
N VAL A 3 19.26 -2.60 2.44
CA VAL A 3 17.85 -2.72 2.78
C VAL A 3 17.41 -1.44 3.50
N PRO A 4 16.34 -0.76 3.07
CA PRO A 4 15.76 0.29 3.89
C PRO A 4 15.20 -0.38 5.14
N ASP A 5 15.80 -0.10 6.30
CA ASP A 5 15.22 -0.45 7.60
C ASP A 5 13.90 0.32 7.74
N ILE A 6 12.80 -0.31 7.32
CA ILE A 6 11.45 0.25 7.38
C ILE A 6 10.95 0.47 8.81
N ASP A 7 11.59 -0.19 9.78
CA ASP A 7 11.31 0.01 11.21
C ASP A 7 12.00 1.29 11.72
N SER A 8 13.01 1.78 10.99
CA SER A 8 13.52 3.14 11.15
C SER A 8 12.70 4.16 10.35
N TYR A 9 12.55 5.37 10.91
CA TYR A 9 11.95 6.49 10.19
C TYR A 9 12.65 6.80 8.86
N LEU A 10 13.96 6.54 8.76
CA LEU A 10 14.72 6.80 7.53
C LEU A 10 14.35 5.80 6.42
N GLY A 11 14.26 4.51 6.72
CA GLY A 11 13.85 3.51 5.73
C GLY A 11 12.36 3.61 5.36
N LEU A 12 11.51 4.02 6.30
CA LEU A 12 10.13 4.42 5.99
C LEU A 12 10.08 5.55 4.95
N MET A 13 10.86 6.62 5.14
CA MET A 13 10.88 7.73 4.19
C MET A 13 11.42 7.34 2.81
N HIS A 14 12.48 6.52 2.74
CA HIS A 14 12.99 6.02 1.45
C HIS A 14 11.98 5.14 0.71
N THR A 15 11.16 4.39 1.44
CA THR A 15 10.04 3.65 0.87
C THR A 15 9.03 4.62 0.24
N LEU A 16 8.65 5.69 0.94
CA LEU A 16 7.72 6.70 0.40
C LEU A 16 8.27 7.40 -0.85
N PHE A 17 9.56 7.74 -0.89
CA PHE A 17 10.20 8.32 -2.07
C PHE A 17 10.16 7.36 -3.27
N THR A 18 10.42 6.08 -3.05
CA THR A 18 10.31 5.06 -4.10
C THR A 18 8.87 4.96 -4.64
N LEU A 19 7.86 5.10 -3.77
CA LEU A 19 6.46 5.10 -4.19
C LEU A 19 6.09 6.37 -4.98
N GLU A 20 6.70 7.51 -4.68
CA GLU A 20 6.55 8.74 -5.48
C GLU A 20 7.11 8.55 -6.89
N ASP A 21 8.33 8.04 -7.00
CA ASP A 21 9.02 7.84 -8.28
C ASP A 21 8.33 6.78 -9.16
N CYS A 22 7.93 5.65 -8.58
CA CYS A 22 7.44 4.50 -9.35
C CYS A 22 5.92 4.42 -9.46
N TYR A 23 5.19 4.87 -8.43
CA TYR A 23 3.74 4.63 -8.32
C TYR A 23 2.92 5.91 -8.26
N GLY A 24 3.53 7.06 -8.55
CA GLY A 24 2.82 8.34 -8.64
C GLY A 24 2.23 8.80 -7.30
N LEU A 25 2.78 8.33 -6.18
CA LEU A 25 2.53 8.93 -4.87
C LEU A 25 2.93 10.40 -4.92
N THR A 26 2.23 11.23 -4.16
CA THR A 26 2.49 12.65 -4.00
C THR A 26 2.19 13.02 -2.56
N VAL A 27 2.89 14.04 -2.07
CA VAL A 27 2.67 14.63 -0.75
C VAL A 27 2.13 16.03 -0.92
N ASP A 28 1.11 16.39 -0.13
CA ASP A 28 0.54 17.73 -0.13
C ASP A 28 0.20 18.18 1.29
N THR A 29 0.31 19.49 1.53
CA THR A 29 0.06 20.13 2.82
C THR A 29 -1.28 20.85 2.77
N GLY A 30 -2.19 20.48 3.67
CA GLY A 30 -3.48 21.15 3.84
C GLY A 30 -3.70 21.63 5.27
N GLU A 31 -4.92 22.11 5.55
CA GLU A 31 -5.31 22.61 6.88
C GLU A 31 -5.18 21.56 7.99
N ASN A 32 -5.37 20.28 7.65
CA ASN A 32 -5.28 19.15 8.58
C ASN A 32 -3.87 18.52 8.63
N GLY A 33 -2.86 19.20 8.08
CA GLY A 33 -1.48 18.73 8.02
C GLY A 33 -1.11 18.06 6.69
N VAL A 34 -0.16 17.14 6.75
CA VAL A 34 0.41 16.47 5.56
C VAL A 34 -0.46 15.29 5.15
N SER A 35 -0.76 15.20 3.85
CA SER A 35 -1.54 14.12 3.25
C SER A 35 -0.80 13.49 2.07
N LEU A 36 -0.91 12.18 1.94
CA LEU A 36 -0.41 11.43 0.79
C LEU A 36 -1.56 11.17 -0.19
N ARG A 37 -1.29 11.35 -1.49
CA ARG A 37 -2.25 11.10 -2.58
C ARG A 37 -1.57 10.33 -3.70
N VAL A 38 -2.32 9.48 -4.39
CA VAL A 38 -1.87 8.84 -5.63
C VAL A 38 -2.66 9.44 -6.79
N ASP A 39 -1.96 9.90 -7.83
CA ASP A 39 -2.61 10.36 -9.06
C ASP A 39 -2.63 9.20 -10.08
N PRO A 40 -3.79 8.53 -10.29
CA PRO A 40 -3.89 7.38 -11.19
C PRO A 40 -3.59 7.74 -12.66
N ARG A 41 -3.54 9.03 -13.01
CA ARG A 41 -3.22 9.49 -14.38
C ARG A 41 -1.72 9.48 -14.66
N LYS A 42 -0.88 9.33 -13.63
CA LYS A 42 0.59 9.31 -13.77
C LYS A 42 1.16 8.02 -14.37
N GLY A 43 0.33 7.03 -14.64
CA GLY A 43 0.74 5.82 -15.33
C GLY A 43 -0.01 4.57 -14.87
N ARG A 44 0.33 3.44 -15.47
CA ARG A 44 -0.29 2.15 -15.17
C ARG A 44 -0.13 1.75 -13.71
N ASP A 45 1.08 1.87 -13.17
CA ASP A 45 1.38 1.44 -11.80
C ASP A 45 0.72 2.35 -10.77
N ALA A 46 0.61 3.66 -11.05
CA ALA A 46 -0.16 4.59 -10.23
C ALA A 46 -1.66 4.28 -10.23
N ALA A 47 -2.22 3.93 -11.39
CA ALA A 47 -3.61 3.49 -11.50
C ALA A 47 -3.86 2.20 -10.71
N GLU A 48 -2.90 1.27 -10.68
CA GLU A 48 -3.02 0.03 -9.92
C GLU A 48 -2.91 0.28 -8.41
N LEU A 49 -1.91 1.05 -7.94
CA LEU A 49 -1.79 1.44 -6.53
C LEU A 49 -3.05 2.18 -6.06
N SER A 50 -3.62 3.05 -6.90
CA SER A 50 -4.87 3.75 -6.58
C SER A 50 -6.02 2.78 -6.29
N LYS A 51 -6.16 1.68 -7.05
CA LYS A 51 -7.20 0.67 -6.77
C LYS A 51 -6.98 -0.03 -5.43
N MET A 52 -5.74 -0.40 -5.15
CA MET A 52 -5.37 -1.06 -3.88
C MET A 52 -5.68 -0.17 -2.68
N LEU A 53 -5.36 1.14 -2.78
CA LEU A 53 -5.68 2.12 -1.75
C LEU A 53 -7.19 2.35 -1.60
N THR A 54 -7.95 2.35 -2.70
CA THR A 54 -9.42 2.41 -2.65
C THR A 54 -10.00 1.21 -1.89
N ALA A 55 -9.56 0.00 -2.21
CA ALA A 55 -10.01 -1.21 -1.49
C ALA A 55 -9.69 -1.14 0.01
N TRP A 56 -8.52 -0.63 0.37
CA TRP A 56 -8.19 -0.39 1.78
C TRP A 56 -9.08 0.69 2.41
N ALA A 57 -9.33 1.81 1.73
CA ALA A 57 -10.18 2.88 2.23
C ALA A 57 -11.61 2.39 2.52
N GLU A 58 -12.19 1.57 1.64
CA GLU A 58 -13.50 0.94 1.84
C GLU A 58 -13.54 0.05 3.09
N GLN A 59 -12.53 -0.81 3.28
CA GLN A 59 -12.46 -1.67 4.46
C GLN A 59 -12.25 -0.88 5.75
N ALA A 60 -11.42 0.17 5.70
CA ALA A 60 -11.22 1.06 6.83
C ALA A 60 -12.50 1.83 7.19
N GLU A 61 -13.31 2.20 6.21
CA GLU A 61 -14.62 2.82 6.41
C GLU A 61 -15.62 1.87 7.06
N LYS A 62 -15.75 0.63 6.56
CA LYS A 62 -16.56 -0.41 7.19
C LYS A 62 -16.19 -0.62 8.65
N TYR A 63 -14.89 -0.62 8.96
CA TYR A 63 -14.41 -0.74 10.34
C TYR A 63 -14.79 0.48 11.18
N ARG A 64 -14.57 1.71 10.67
CA ARG A 64 -14.95 2.96 11.38
C ARG A 64 -16.45 3.06 11.65
N ASN A 65 -17.28 2.57 10.73
CA ASN A 65 -18.74 2.57 10.84
C ASN A 65 -19.28 1.43 11.70
N GLY A 66 -18.43 0.49 12.14
CA GLY A 66 -18.84 -0.67 12.94
C GLY A 66 -19.49 -1.81 12.14
N GLU A 67 -19.42 -1.77 10.81
CA GLU A 67 -19.92 -2.84 9.93
C GLU A 67 -19.09 -4.11 10.03
N ILE A 68 -17.78 -3.96 10.30
CA ILE A 68 -16.87 -5.06 10.62
C ILE A 68 -16.15 -4.78 11.94
N ASN A 69 -15.88 -5.85 12.69
CA ASN A 69 -15.09 -5.75 13.91
C ASN A 69 -13.58 -5.72 13.59
N ARG A 70 -12.78 -5.45 14.63
CA ARG A 70 -11.31 -5.40 14.52
C ARG A 70 -10.72 -6.71 14.02
N GLU A 71 -11.22 -7.86 14.46
CA GLU A 71 -10.74 -9.17 14.04
C GLU A 71 -10.92 -9.40 12.53
N ASN A 72 -12.09 -9.05 11.99
CA ASN A 72 -12.38 -9.16 10.56
C ASN A 72 -11.53 -8.18 9.74
N TYR A 73 -11.35 -6.95 10.22
CA TYR A 73 -10.46 -5.97 9.59
C TYR A 73 -9.00 -6.43 9.58
N ASP A 74 -8.50 -6.93 10.71
CA ASP A 74 -7.14 -7.45 10.84
C ASP A 74 -6.94 -8.69 9.97
N LYS A 75 -7.91 -9.61 9.96
CA LYS A 75 -7.90 -10.79 9.07
C LYS A 75 -7.83 -10.39 7.61
N TRP A 76 -8.58 -9.37 7.18
CA TRP A 76 -8.49 -8.85 5.81
C TRP A 76 -7.08 -8.31 5.51
N ARG A 77 -6.52 -7.48 6.39
CA ARG A 77 -5.16 -6.90 6.22
C ARG A 77 -4.08 -7.98 6.13
N TYR A 78 -4.12 -9.01 6.99
CA TYR A 78 -3.13 -10.09 6.99
C TYR A 78 -3.23 -11.05 5.80
N ASN A 79 -4.38 -11.08 5.13
CA ASN A 79 -4.62 -11.98 4.00
C ASN A 79 -4.78 -11.23 2.67
N TYR A 80 -4.56 -9.92 2.64
CA TYR A 80 -4.67 -9.14 1.41
C TYR A 80 -3.73 -9.69 0.32
N PRO A 81 -4.17 -9.86 -0.94
CA PRO A 81 -5.46 -9.45 -1.53
C PRO A 81 -6.55 -10.53 -1.55
N LYS A 82 -6.38 -11.65 -0.83
CA LYS A 82 -7.20 -12.88 -0.96
C LYS A 82 -8.71 -12.70 -0.77
N TYR A 83 -9.13 -11.74 0.05
CA TYR A 83 -10.54 -11.49 0.41
C TYR A 83 -11.16 -10.27 -0.29
N ASP A 84 -10.51 -9.73 -1.30
CA ASP A 84 -11.01 -8.60 -2.07
C ASP A 84 -11.94 -9.10 -3.18
N GLU A 85 -13.25 -9.26 -2.87
CA GLU A 85 -14.25 -9.85 -3.79
C GLU A 85 -14.72 -8.90 -4.90
N THR A 86 -14.45 -7.59 -4.80
CA THR A 86 -14.74 -6.60 -5.86
C THR A 86 -13.85 -6.76 -7.10
N SER A 87 -12.91 -7.70 -7.00
CA SER A 87 -11.90 -7.99 -8.00
C SER A 87 -12.23 -9.29 -8.75
N SER A 88 -12.94 -9.16 -9.88
CA SER A 88 -12.69 -10.10 -10.99
C SER A 88 -11.38 -9.79 -11.73
N TYR A 89 -10.63 -8.76 -11.29
CA TYR A 89 -9.53 -8.14 -12.05
C TYR A 89 -8.23 -7.84 -11.30
N VAL A 90 -8.15 -7.95 -9.97
CA VAL A 90 -6.90 -8.00 -9.20
C VAL A 90 -6.33 -9.40 -9.39
N LYS A 91 -5.91 -9.69 -10.62
CA LYS A 91 -4.67 -10.42 -10.82
C LYS A 91 -3.67 -9.65 -9.97
N VAL A 92 -3.27 -10.27 -8.86
CA VAL A 92 -2.05 -10.08 -8.07
C VAL A 92 -1.42 -8.70 -8.28
N PRO A 93 -1.29 -7.83 -7.24
CA PRO A 93 -0.56 -6.57 -7.37
C PRO A 93 0.66 -6.82 -8.23
N SER A 94 0.84 -6.05 -9.31
CA SER A 94 1.68 -6.43 -10.46
C SER A 94 2.87 -7.26 -9.99
N GLN A 95 3.13 -8.43 -10.56
CA GLN A 95 4.18 -9.31 -10.02
C GLN A 95 5.46 -8.52 -9.72
N ALA A 96 5.77 -7.47 -10.50
CA ALA A 96 6.78 -6.47 -10.19
C ALA A 96 6.59 -5.70 -8.86
N LEU A 97 5.43 -5.11 -8.54
CA LEU A 97 5.15 -4.49 -7.24
C LEU A 97 5.21 -5.52 -6.11
N SER A 98 4.56 -6.68 -6.28
CA SER A 98 4.62 -7.77 -5.29
C SER A 98 6.05 -8.23 -5.08
N ASP A 99 6.85 -8.39 -6.14
CA ASP A 99 8.26 -8.78 -6.09
C ASP A 99 9.14 -7.66 -5.55
N MET A 100 8.85 -6.38 -5.83
CA MET A 100 9.58 -5.24 -5.28
C MET A 100 9.36 -5.17 -3.77
N LEU A 101 8.11 -5.32 -3.33
CA LEU A 101 7.75 -5.38 -1.92
C LEU A 101 8.38 -6.63 -1.28
N VAL A 102 8.17 -7.82 -1.85
CA VAL A 102 8.76 -9.07 -1.37
C VAL A 102 10.29 -9.01 -1.32
N LYS A 103 10.95 -8.40 -2.31
CA LYS A 103 12.41 -8.20 -2.32
C LYS A 103 12.84 -7.19 -1.27
N ALA A 104 12.06 -6.14 -1.04
CA ALA A 104 12.29 -5.20 0.05
C ALA A 104 12.10 -5.85 1.43
N PHE A 105 11.22 -6.86 1.55
CA PHE A 105 10.86 -7.51 2.81
C PHE A 105 11.56 -8.87 3.07
N LYS A 106 12.22 -9.50 2.09
CA LYS A 106 12.89 -10.82 2.24
C LYS A 106 14.39 -10.75 2.54
N THR A 107 14.97 -9.56 2.62
CA THR A 107 16.43 -9.41 2.80
C THR A 107 16.93 -9.53 4.25
N ASP A 108 16.08 -9.92 5.20
CA ASP A 108 16.43 -10.13 6.62
C ASP A 108 16.12 -11.56 7.11
N THR A 109 16.58 -12.60 6.40
CA THR A 109 16.51 -13.97 6.95
C THR A 109 17.78 -14.79 6.80
N GLU A 110 18.90 -14.16 6.47
CA GLU A 110 20.23 -14.77 6.57
C GLU A 110 21.22 -13.75 7.12
N GLU A 111 21.18 -13.54 8.44
CA GLU A 111 22.36 -13.43 9.32
C GLU A 111 21.99 -13.89 10.73
#